data_AF-U5WP63-F1
#
_entry.id   AF-U5WP63-F1
#
_cell.length_a   1.000
_cell.length_b   1.000
_cell.length_c   1.000
_cell.angle_alpha   90.00
_cell.angle_beta   90.00
_cell.angle_gamma   90.00
#
_symmetry.space_group_name_H-M   'P 1'
#
loop_
_entity.id
_entity.type
_entity.pdbx_description
1 polymer ?
#
loop_
_entity_poly.entity_id
_entity_poly.type
_entity_poly.pdbx_seq_one_letter_code
_entity_poly.pdbx_strand_id
1 'polypeptide(L)'
;MTDTVRDLSAIFDEHVAHEFVAKDLAATMATMTADPYVNHVPTMMGGVGARGVAEFYGQYFIGHWPDDTRIIPVCRTVGTDRVVDEMVMSFTHDIAMPTFLPNVAPTGRAVMLPVVVVMGFEADPESGEPKVAYERIYWDQASLLVQVGLLSADLLPVAGVAQAHKVLDKDVPANTLLRRGQPEGAPGD
;
A
#
# COMPACT_ATOMS: atom_id res chain seq x y z
N MET A 1 1.89 -36.27 14.74
CA MET A 1 0.95 -35.36 14.08
C MET A 1 1.75 -34.11 13.77
N THR A 2 2.09 -33.87 12.50
CA THR A 2 2.76 -32.64 12.08
C THR A 2 1.74 -31.51 12.21
N ASP A 3 1.87 -30.73 13.26
CA ASP A 3 1.16 -29.46 13.43
C ASP A 3 1.48 -28.61 12.20
N THR A 4 0.51 -28.44 11.32
CA THR A 4 0.76 -27.79 10.03
C THR A 4 0.59 -26.30 10.29
N VAL A 5 1.67 -25.65 10.72
CA VAL A 5 1.72 -24.19 10.83
C VAL A 5 1.23 -23.61 9.50
N ARG A 6 0.13 -22.85 9.52
CA ARG A 6 -0.42 -22.21 8.31
C ARG A 6 0.63 -21.30 7.70
N ASP A 7 0.75 -21.36 6.38
CA ASP A 7 1.62 -20.50 5.58
C ASP A 7 1.18 -19.04 5.74
N LEU A 8 2.07 -18.18 6.25
CA LEU A 8 1.80 -16.75 6.44
C LEU A 8 1.42 -16.07 5.12
N SER A 9 1.93 -16.56 3.98
CA SER A 9 1.56 -16.05 2.66
C SER A 9 0.09 -16.32 2.35
N ALA A 10 -0.41 -17.50 2.72
CA ALA A 10 -1.81 -17.85 2.51
C ALA A 10 -2.74 -17.04 3.40
N ILE A 11 -2.34 -16.78 4.66
CA ILE A 11 -3.12 -15.92 5.57
C ILE A 11 -3.12 -14.47 5.08
N PHE A 12 -1.98 -13.98 4.60
CA PHE A 12 -1.89 -12.67 3.96
C PHE A 12 -2.87 -12.56 2.78
N ASP A 13 -2.82 -13.53 1.86
CA ASP A 13 -3.66 -13.50 0.65
C ASP A 13 -5.15 -13.61 1.00
N GLU A 14 -5.50 -14.41 2.01
CA GLU A 14 -6.87 -14.51 2.55
C GLU A 14 -7.35 -13.17 3.13
N HIS A 15 -6.52 -12.52 3.95
CA HIS A 15 -6.81 -11.20 4.53
C HIS A 15 -7.07 -10.16 3.43
N VAL A 16 -6.15 -10.03 2.47
CA VAL A 16 -6.25 -9.07 1.36
C VAL A 16 -7.46 -9.40 0.46
N ALA A 17 -7.77 -10.67 0.24
CA ALA A 17 -8.96 -11.06 -0.52
C ALA A 17 -10.25 -10.61 0.17
N HIS A 18 -10.33 -10.67 1.51
CA HIS A 18 -11.49 -10.15 2.24
C HIS A 18 -11.66 -8.64 2.10
N GLU A 19 -10.55 -7.89 2.12
CA GLU A 19 -10.57 -6.42 2.00
C GLU A 19 -10.94 -5.93 0.60
N PHE A 20 -10.33 -6.51 -0.45
CA PHE A 20 -10.41 -5.99 -1.81
C PHE A 20 -11.41 -6.72 -2.71
N VAL A 21 -11.58 -8.03 -2.53
CA VAL A 21 -12.43 -8.87 -3.40
C VAL A 21 -13.80 -9.08 -2.78
N ALA A 22 -13.84 -9.64 -1.57
CA ALA A 22 -15.10 -9.87 -0.87
C ALA A 22 -15.71 -8.56 -0.32
N LYS A 23 -14.85 -7.59 -0.01
CA LYS A 23 -15.21 -6.33 0.66
C LYS A 23 -16.02 -6.60 1.94
N ASP A 24 -15.58 -7.61 2.71
CA ASP A 24 -16.27 -8.11 3.90
C ASP A 24 -15.48 -7.75 5.16
N LEU A 25 -15.97 -6.73 5.86
CA LEU A 25 -15.38 -6.26 7.11
C LEU A 25 -15.32 -7.35 8.19
N ALA A 26 -16.37 -8.16 8.32
CA ALA A 26 -16.43 -9.16 9.38
C ALA A 26 -15.41 -10.27 9.12
N ALA A 27 -15.29 -10.70 7.86
CA ALA A 27 -14.30 -11.68 7.45
C ALA A 27 -12.87 -11.13 7.60
N THR A 28 -12.60 -9.89 7.20
CA THR A 28 -11.30 -9.24 7.41
C THR A 28 -10.94 -9.23 8.89
N MET A 29 -11.82 -8.73 9.76
CA MET A 29 -11.56 -8.64 11.20
C MET A 29 -11.34 -10.03 11.85
N ALA A 30 -11.96 -11.08 11.34
CA ALA A 30 -11.79 -12.45 11.86
C ALA A 30 -10.38 -13.02 11.64
N THR A 31 -9.63 -12.51 10.66
CA THR A 31 -8.25 -12.91 10.38
C THR A 31 -7.22 -12.20 11.28
N MET A 32 -7.64 -11.18 12.04
CA MET A 32 -6.74 -10.37 12.87
C MET A 32 -6.71 -10.84 14.32
N THR A 33 -5.64 -10.49 15.03
CA THR A 33 -5.53 -10.73 16.48
C THR A 33 -6.59 -9.92 17.26
N ALA A 34 -6.66 -10.12 18.58
CA ALA A 34 -7.57 -9.38 19.45
C ALA A 34 -7.19 -7.89 19.62
N ASP A 35 -5.91 -7.55 19.44
CA ASP A 35 -5.39 -6.18 19.57
C ASP A 35 -4.52 -5.78 18.36
N PRO A 36 -5.08 -5.71 17.15
CA PRO A 36 -4.33 -5.42 15.94
C PRO A 36 -4.09 -3.92 15.77
N TYR A 37 -3.15 -3.53 14.90
CA TYR A 37 -3.09 -2.15 14.41
C TYR A 37 -2.80 -2.05 12.91
N VAL A 38 -3.34 -1.02 12.29
CA VAL A 38 -3.12 -0.71 10.88
C VAL A 38 -2.58 0.71 10.78
N ASN A 39 -1.53 0.91 9.99
CA ASN A 39 -0.96 2.23 9.76
C ASN A 39 -0.58 2.43 8.28
N HIS A 40 -1.34 3.28 7.60
CA HIS A 40 -0.96 3.86 6.33
C HIS A 40 0.01 5.00 6.58
N VAL A 41 1.30 4.70 6.55
CA VAL A 41 2.36 5.55 7.11
C VAL A 41 2.37 6.98 6.56
N PRO A 42 2.22 7.22 5.25
CA PRO A 42 2.31 8.58 4.72
C PRO A 42 1.15 9.51 5.09
N THR A 43 -0.01 8.96 5.46
CA THR A 43 -1.20 9.74 5.85
C THR A 43 -1.58 9.55 7.33
N MET A 44 -0.91 8.63 8.03
CA MET A 44 -1.25 8.18 9.38
C MET A 44 -2.69 7.68 9.53
N MET A 45 -3.30 7.27 8.42
CA MET A 45 -4.65 6.70 8.41
C MET A 45 -4.60 5.25 8.92
N GLY A 46 -5.49 4.89 9.82
CA GLY A 46 -5.46 3.56 10.40
C GLY A 46 -6.26 3.46 11.70
N GLY A 47 -5.96 2.43 12.48
CA GLY A 47 -6.61 2.14 13.74
C GLY A 47 -5.74 1.27 14.65
N VAL A 48 -6.07 1.27 15.94
CA VAL A 48 -5.42 0.43 16.97
C VAL A 48 -6.51 -0.28 17.78
N GLY A 49 -6.27 -1.56 18.07
CA GLY A 49 -7.21 -2.46 18.70
C GLY A 49 -8.37 -2.84 17.79
N ALA A 50 -9.07 -3.94 18.12
CA ALA A 50 -10.10 -4.51 17.23
C ALA A 50 -11.19 -3.49 16.86
N ARG A 51 -11.62 -2.66 17.81
CA ARG A 51 -12.62 -1.61 17.55
C ARG A 51 -12.08 -0.52 16.63
N GLY A 52 -10.87 -0.02 16.88
CA GLY A 52 -10.29 1.07 16.10
C GLY A 52 -10.01 0.65 14.66
N VAL A 53 -9.52 -0.57 14.47
CA VAL A 53 -9.30 -1.14 13.13
C VAL A 53 -10.62 -1.41 12.41
N ALA A 54 -11.63 -1.96 13.08
CA ALA A 54 -12.95 -2.18 12.46
C ALA A 54 -13.64 -0.88 12.04
N GLU A 55 -13.58 0.16 12.89
CA GLU A 55 -14.06 1.51 12.55
C GLU A 55 -13.31 2.07 11.33
N PHE A 56 -11.98 1.95 11.33
CA PHE A 56 -11.17 2.41 10.21
C PHE A 56 -11.52 1.70 8.90
N TYR A 57 -11.56 0.36 8.91
CA TYR A 57 -11.87 -0.42 7.72
C TYR A 57 -13.26 -0.14 7.18
N GLY A 58 -14.27 -0.13 8.05
CA GLY A 58 -15.65 0.09 7.64
C GLY A 58 -15.94 1.50 7.13
N GLN A 59 -15.18 2.51 7.57
CA GLN A 59 -15.46 3.91 7.22
C GLN A 59 -14.54 4.47 6.14
N TYR A 60 -13.30 3.98 6.02
CA TYR A 60 -12.27 4.68 5.25
C TYR A 60 -11.50 3.82 4.25
N PHE A 61 -11.58 2.49 4.33
CA PHE A 61 -10.72 1.60 3.54
C PHE A 61 -11.50 0.60 2.69
N ILE A 62 -12.27 -0.30 3.30
CA ILE A 62 -13.01 -1.33 2.56
C ILE A 62 -14.09 -0.63 1.72
N GLY A 63 -14.12 -0.95 0.42
CA GLY A 63 -15.02 -0.32 -0.54
C GLY A 63 -14.63 1.08 -1.01
N HIS A 64 -13.52 1.66 -0.52
CA HIS A 64 -13.03 2.98 -0.92
C HIS A 64 -11.89 2.90 -1.95
N TRP A 65 -12.02 1.96 -2.89
CA TRP A 65 -11.07 1.70 -3.97
C TRP A 65 -11.75 1.82 -5.34
N PRO A 66 -11.15 2.53 -6.31
CA PRO A 66 -11.63 2.58 -7.69
C PRO A 66 -11.82 1.18 -8.29
N ASP A 67 -12.85 1.00 -9.12
CA ASP A 67 -13.13 -0.29 -9.75
C ASP A 67 -12.02 -0.74 -10.71
N ASP A 68 -11.22 0.21 -11.22
CA ASP A 68 -10.07 -0.07 -12.09
C ASP A 68 -8.76 -0.33 -11.33
N THR A 69 -8.82 -0.44 -9.99
CA THR A 69 -7.64 -0.72 -9.16
C THR A 69 -6.97 -2.02 -9.57
N ARG A 70 -5.68 -1.97 -9.85
CA ARG A 70 -4.81 -3.10 -10.18
C ARG A 70 -3.64 -3.16 -9.23
N ILE A 71 -3.35 -4.37 -8.75
CA ILE A 71 -2.16 -4.68 -7.96
C ILE A 71 -1.24 -5.52 -8.85
N ILE A 72 -0.04 -5.01 -9.08
CA ILE A 72 1.01 -5.68 -9.86
C ILE A 72 2.07 -6.16 -8.85
N PRO A 73 2.17 -7.45 -8.55
CA PRO A 73 3.17 -7.98 -7.62
C PRO A 73 4.58 -7.73 -8.15
N VAL A 74 5.49 -7.29 -7.27
CA VAL A 74 6.91 -7.10 -7.59
C VAL A 74 7.74 -8.17 -6.90
N CYS A 75 7.67 -8.22 -5.57
CA CYS A 75 8.32 -9.26 -4.79
C CYS A 75 7.60 -9.50 -3.47
N ARG A 76 7.77 -10.71 -2.93
CA ARG A 76 7.30 -11.08 -1.59
C ARG A 76 8.46 -11.67 -0.80
N THR A 77 8.65 -11.20 0.43
CA THR A 77 9.58 -11.77 1.40
C THR A 77 8.81 -12.32 2.60
N VAL A 78 8.94 -13.61 2.84
CA VAL A 78 8.29 -14.31 3.96
C VAL A 78 9.32 -14.54 5.06
N GLY A 79 9.10 -13.92 6.21
CA GLY A 79 9.87 -14.12 7.44
C GLY A 79 9.22 -15.14 8.36
N THR A 80 9.73 -15.24 9.59
CA THR A 80 9.16 -16.11 10.62
C THR A 80 7.86 -15.58 11.21
N ASP A 81 7.70 -14.26 11.26
CA ASP A 81 6.62 -13.55 11.96
C ASP A 81 5.97 -12.44 11.10
N ARG A 82 6.36 -12.32 9.83
CA ARG A 82 5.91 -11.25 8.95
C ARG A 82 6.04 -11.61 7.48
N VAL A 83 5.19 -10.99 6.67
CA VAL A 83 5.27 -10.96 5.22
C VAL A 83 5.50 -9.51 4.80
N VAL A 84 6.50 -9.29 3.94
CA VAL A 84 6.73 -8.01 3.27
C VAL A 84 6.38 -8.19 1.80
N ASP A 85 5.37 -7.46 1.35
CA ASP A 85 4.88 -7.50 -0.03
C ASP A 85 5.17 -6.16 -0.71
N GLU A 86 5.96 -6.19 -1.78
CA GLU A 86 6.23 -5.07 -2.65
C GLU A 86 5.38 -5.21 -3.92
N MET A 87 4.65 -4.15 -4.25
CA MET A 87 3.73 -4.13 -5.38
C MET A 87 3.69 -2.75 -6.03
N VAL A 88 3.22 -2.70 -7.26
CA VAL A 88 2.78 -1.45 -7.90
C VAL A 88 1.26 -1.44 -7.95
N MET A 89 0.66 -0.42 -7.34
CA MET A 89 -0.79 -0.17 -7.44
C MET A 89 -1.05 0.82 -8.58
N SER A 90 -2.11 0.58 -9.36
CA SER A 90 -2.59 1.52 -10.38
C SER A 90 -4.09 1.64 -10.31
N PHE A 91 -4.60 2.87 -10.43
CA PHE A 91 -6.02 3.19 -10.36
C PHE A 91 -6.28 4.57 -10.98
N THR A 92 -7.53 4.86 -11.31
CA THR A 92 -8.00 6.22 -11.60
C THR A 92 -8.60 6.82 -10.33
N HIS A 93 -8.18 8.01 -9.91
CA HIS A 93 -8.75 8.67 -8.73
C HIS A 93 -10.13 9.28 -9.05
N ASP A 94 -11.13 8.42 -9.25
CA ASP A 94 -12.51 8.74 -9.65
C ASP A 94 -13.53 8.66 -8.49
N ILE A 95 -13.12 8.09 -7.36
CA ILE A 95 -13.84 8.12 -6.09
C ILE A 95 -12.96 8.69 -4.98
N ALA A 96 -13.57 9.02 -3.83
CA ALA A 96 -12.81 9.44 -2.65
C ALA A 96 -12.01 8.25 -2.09
N MET A 97 -10.73 8.47 -1.82
CA MET A 97 -9.82 7.45 -1.27
C MET A 97 -9.19 7.94 0.03
N PRO A 98 -9.90 7.91 1.17
CA PRO A 98 -9.46 8.56 2.41
C PRO A 98 -8.09 8.09 2.93
N THR A 99 -7.71 6.85 2.64
CA THR A 99 -6.43 6.27 3.09
C THR A 99 -5.24 6.86 2.35
N PHE A 100 -5.35 7.08 1.03
CA PHE A 100 -4.29 7.63 0.18
C PHE A 100 -4.33 9.16 0.10
N LEU A 101 -5.54 9.72 0.02
CA LEU A 101 -5.80 11.13 -0.23
C LEU A 101 -6.93 11.65 0.70
N PRO A 102 -6.67 11.72 2.02
CA PRO A 102 -7.68 12.16 2.98
C PRO A 102 -8.20 13.56 2.63
N ASN A 103 -9.54 13.68 2.56
CA ASN A 103 -10.27 14.91 2.23
C ASN A 103 -9.99 15.51 0.84
N VAL A 104 -9.44 14.72 -0.09
CA VAL A 104 -9.28 15.15 -1.49
C VAL A 104 -10.45 14.61 -2.31
N ALA A 105 -11.11 15.48 -3.06
CA ALA A 105 -12.15 15.08 -4.00
C ALA A 105 -11.55 14.30 -5.19
N PRO A 106 -12.31 13.40 -5.84
CA PRO A 106 -11.87 12.72 -7.05
C PRO A 106 -11.28 13.67 -8.08
N THR A 107 -10.06 13.39 -8.55
CA THR A 107 -9.35 14.25 -9.51
C THR A 107 -9.49 13.73 -10.94
N GLY A 108 -9.99 12.51 -11.12
CA GLY A 108 -10.12 11.82 -12.42
C GLY A 108 -8.78 11.47 -13.06
N ARG A 109 -7.67 11.55 -12.32
CA ARG A 109 -6.32 11.31 -12.84
C ARG A 109 -5.88 9.89 -12.56
N ALA A 110 -5.20 9.30 -13.55
CA ALA A 110 -4.57 8.01 -13.39
C ALA A 110 -3.37 8.12 -12.45
N VAL A 111 -3.22 7.12 -11.59
CA VAL A 111 -2.13 6.95 -10.64
C VAL A 111 -1.49 5.60 -10.88
N MET A 112 -0.17 5.56 -10.76
CA MET A 112 0.61 4.33 -10.61
C MET A 112 1.73 4.55 -9.60
N LEU A 113 1.80 3.71 -8.57
CA LEU A 113 2.60 3.96 -7.37
C LEU A 113 3.20 2.67 -6.81
N PRO A 114 4.50 2.63 -6.49
CA PRO A 114 5.07 1.57 -5.66
C PRO A 114 4.50 1.63 -4.25
N VAL A 115 4.09 0.48 -3.73
CA VAL A 115 3.54 0.31 -2.39
C VAL A 115 4.23 -0.88 -1.72
N VAL A 116 4.57 -0.73 -0.44
CA VAL A 116 5.09 -1.82 0.38
C VAL A 116 4.15 -2.04 1.56
N VAL A 117 3.70 -3.27 1.73
CA VAL A 117 2.93 -3.71 2.90
C VAL A 117 3.83 -4.58 3.77
N VAL A 118 3.97 -4.21 5.04
CA VAL A 118 4.60 -5.05 6.06
C VAL A 118 3.50 -5.56 6.98
N MET A 119 3.12 -6.82 6.83
CA MET A 119 2.10 -7.48 7.64
C MET A 119 2.77 -8.41 8.64
N GLY A 120 2.49 -8.20 9.92
CA GLY A 120 3.00 -9.03 11.01
C GLY A 120 1.96 -9.98 11.55
N PHE A 121 2.42 -11.11 12.08
CA PHE A 121 1.58 -12.18 12.57
C PHE A 121 1.99 -12.58 13.98
N GLU A 122 0.98 -12.89 14.80
CA GLU A 122 1.16 -13.46 16.13
C GLU A 122 0.27 -14.69 16.28
N ALA A 123 0.70 -15.65 17.10
CA ALA A 123 -0.11 -16.81 17.40
C ALA A 123 -1.33 -16.38 18.22
N ASP A 124 -2.51 -16.75 17.74
CA ASP A 124 -3.76 -16.58 18.46
C ASP A 124 -3.73 -17.41 19.76
N PRO A 125 -4.00 -16.82 20.93
CA PRO A 125 -3.87 -17.54 22.20
C PRO A 125 -4.83 -18.73 22.36
N GLU A 126 -5.95 -18.75 21.62
CA GLU A 126 -6.96 -19.79 21.72
C GLU A 126 -6.71 -20.94 20.73
N SER A 127 -6.47 -20.60 19.47
CA SER A 127 -6.28 -21.58 18.38
C SER A 127 -4.82 -21.98 18.15
N GLY A 128 -3.86 -21.16 18.57
CA GLY A 128 -2.44 -21.32 18.26
C GLY A 128 -2.06 -20.98 16.82
N GLU A 129 -3.03 -20.63 15.97
CA GLU A 129 -2.79 -20.28 14.58
C GLU A 129 -2.29 -18.83 14.44
N PRO A 130 -1.41 -18.52 13.48
CA PRO A 130 -1.01 -17.15 13.23
C PRO A 130 -2.18 -16.31 12.71
N LYS A 131 -2.38 -15.13 13.31
CA LYS A 131 -3.33 -14.10 12.88
C LYS A 131 -2.62 -12.78 12.64
N VAL A 132 -3.22 -11.92 11.83
CA VAL A 132 -2.67 -10.60 11.49
C VAL A 132 -2.66 -9.73 12.74
N ALA A 133 -1.46 -9.44 13.24
CA ALA A 133 -1.26 -8.58 14.40
C ALA A 133 -1.10 -7.11 13.98
N TYR A 134 -0.53 -6.85 12.80
CA TYR A 134 -0.42 -5.49 12.32
C TYR A 134 -0.18 -5.38 10.83
N GLU A 135 -0.45 -4.18 10.32
CA GLU A 135 -0.07 -3.75 8.99
C GLU A 135 0.56 -2.36 9.00
N ARG A 136 1.67 -2.24 8.27
CA ARG A 136 2.32 -0.96 7.99
C ARG A 136 2.47 -0.82 6.48
N ILE A 137 1.79 0.18 5.93
CA ILE A 137 1.71 0.40 4.48
C ILE A 137 2.47 1.66 4.13
N TYR A 138 3.41 1.54 3.19
CA TYR A 138 4.32 2.60 2.77
C TYR A 138 4.14 2.92 1.30
N TRP A 139 4.21 4.19 0.96
CA TRP A 139 4.32 4.70 -0.40
C TRP A 139 4.91 6.12 -0.40
N ASP A 140 5.22 6.64 -1.58
CA ASP A 140 5.67 8.03 -1.75
C ASP A 140 4.47 8.97 -1.96
N GLN A 141 4.08 9.68 -0.89
CA GLN A 141 2.97 10.63 -0.91
C GLN A 141 3.24 11.83 -1.83
N ALA A 142 4.48 12.30 -1.95
CA ALA A 142 4.78 13.44 -2.80
C ALA A 142 4.54 13.11 -4.27
N SER A 143 4.98 11.93 -4.71
CA SER A 143 4.68 11.46 -6.06
C SER A 143 3.21 11.21 -6.31
N LEU A 144 2.45 10.73 -5.31
CA LEU A 144 1.00 10.63 -5.43
C LEU A 144 0.36 12.01 -5.65
N LEU A 145 0.71 12.99 -4.81
CA LEU A 145 0.20 14.36 -4.90
C LEU A 145 0.56 15.04 -6.24
N VAL A 146 1.74 14.77 -6.79
CA VAL A 146 2.13 15.23 -8.14
C VAL A 146 1.24 14.59 -9.20
N GLN A 147 1.02 13.27 -9.14
CA GLN A 147 0.19 12.56 -10.12
C GLN A 147 -1.26 13.06 -10.10
N VAL A 148 -1.82 13.34 -8.93
CA VAL A 148 -3.18 13.90 -8.82
C VAL A 148 -3.26 15.42 -9.01
N GLY A 149 -2.14 16.09 -9.29
CA GLY A 149 -2.09 17.51 -9.63
C GLY A 149 -2.22 18.48 -8.45
N LEU A 150 -2.02 18.00 -7.22
CA LEU A 150 -2.02 18.81 -6.00
C LEU A 150 -0.64 19.37 -5.63
N LEU A 151 0.42 18.81 -6.21
CA LEU A 151 1.80 19.24 -6.00
C LEU A 151 2.48 19.48 -7.36
N SER A 152 3.13 20.63 -7.53
CA SER A 152 4.01 20.84 -8.69
C SER A 152 5.38 20.18 -8.44
N ALA A 153 5.88 19.47 -9.44
CA ALA A 153 7.21 18.85 -9.41
C ALA A 153 8.34 19.79 -9.87
N ASP A 154 8.04 21.03 -10.28
CA ASP A 154 9.00 21.91 -10.97
C ASP A 154 10.23 22.26 -10.12
N LEU A 155 10.03 22.39 -8.80
CA LEU A 155 11.07 22.78 -7.83
C LEU A 155 11.38 21.68 -6.83
N LEU A 156 10.83 20.47 -7.02
CA LEU A 156 10.95 19.38 -6.06
C LEU A 156 11.58 18.15 -6.72
N PRO A 157 12.45 17.41 -6.02
CA PRO A 157 13.07 16.18 -6.53
C PRO A 157 12.08 15.00 -6.47
N VAL A 158 10.94 15.11 -7.14
CA VAL A 158 9.85 14.11 -7.11
C VAL A 158 9.74 13.44 -8.48
N ALA A 159 9.76 12.11 -8.48
CA ALA A 159 9.73 11.30 -9.71
C ALA A 159 8.32 11.13 -10.29
N GLY A 160 7.27 11.26 -9.47
CA GLY A 160 5.89 11.08 -9.91
C GLY A 160 5.63 9.62 -10.30
N VAL A 161 5.06 9.40 -11.50
CA VAL A 161 4.79 8.05 -12.01
C VAL A 161 6.06 7.27 -12.39
N ALA A 162 7.17 7.97 -12.66
CA ALA A 162 8.39 7.34 -13.16
C ALA A 162 9.01 6.32 -12.20
N GLN A 163 8.79 6.46 -10.88
CA GLN A 163 9.23 5.46 -9.90
C GLN A 163 8.54 4.10 -10.09
N ALA A 164 7.24 4.08 -10.40
CA ALA A 164 6.52 2.82 -10.65
C ALA A 164 7.06 2.12 -11.90
N HIS A 165 7.30 2.88 -12.97
CA HIS A 165 7.93 2.34 -14.17
C HIS A 165 9.33 1.81 -13.89
N LYS A 166 10.14 2.52 -13.10
CA LYS A 166 11.50 2.09 -12.75
C LYS A 166 11.54 0.81 -11.90
N VAL A 167 10.54 0.61 -11.04
CA VAL A 167 10.38 -0.64 -10.27
C VAL A 167 10.07 -1.82 -11.20
N LEU A 168 9.18 -1.63 -12.17
CA LEU A 168 8.78 -2.69 -13.11
C LEU A 168 9.79 -2.92 -14.24
N ASP A 169 10.58 -1.90 -14.59
CA ASP A 169 11.57 -1.94 -15.66
C ASP A 169 12.89 -1.31 -15.21
N LYS A 170 13.87 -2.17 -14.96
CA LYS A 170 15.23 -1.79 -14.56
C LYS A 170 15.94 -0.91 -15.60
N ASP A 171 15.50 -0.89 -16.86
CA ASP A 171 16.15 -0.16 -17.95
C ASP A 171 15.62 1.27 -18.12
N VAL A 172 14.57 1.67 -17.37
CA VAL A 172 14.16 3.09 -17.27
C VAL A 172 15.36 3.94 -16.82
N PRO A 173 15.70 5.06 -17.49
CA PRO A 173 16.89 5.83 -17.19
C PRO A 173 16.97 6.30 -15.72
N ALA A 174 18.08 6.00 -15.06
CA ALA A 174 18.37 6.52 -13.73
C ALA A 174 18.90 7.96 -13.78
N ASN A 175 18.94 8.62 -12.62
CA ASN A 175 19.56 9.94 -12.41
C ASN A 175 18.97 11.10 -13.24
N THR A 176 17.74 10.94 -13.74
CA THR A 176 17.06 11.96 -14.58
C THR A 176 16.75 13.24 -13.81
N LEU A 177 16.47 13.15 -12.51
CA LEU A 177 16.22 14.32 -11.67
C LEU A 177 17.44 15.25 -11.54
N LEU A 178 18.68 14.74 -11.64
CA LEU A 178 19.89 15.57 -11.63
C LEU A 178 20.01 16.43 -12.90
N ARG A 179 19.42 15.98 -14.01
CA ARG A 179 19.46 16.67 -15.30
C ARG A 179 18.30 17.68 -15.44
N ARG A 180 17.28 17.57 -14.59
CA ARG A 180 16.10 18.45 -14.57
C ARG A 180 16.51 19.79 -13.97
N GLY A 181 16.94 20.72 -14.82
CA GLY A 181 17.42 22.05 -14.42
C GLY A 181 18.84 22.39 -14.89
N GLN A 182 19.56 21.45 -15.53
CA GLN A 182 20.79 21.81 -16.23
C GLN A 182 20.43 22.47 -17.57
N PRO A 183 20.99 23.65 -17.90
CA PRO A 183 20.83 24.22 -19.24
C PRO A 183 21.38 23.25 -20.28
N GLU A 184 20.73 23.14 -21.45
CA GLU A 184 21.25 22.38 -22.59
C GLU A 184 22.69 22.83 -22.88
N GLY A 185 23.66 21.93 -22.71
CA GLY A 185 25.05 22.15 -23.12
C GLY A 185 26.13 22.22 -22.03
N ALA A 186 25.84 21.90 -20.77
CA ALA A 186 26.93 21.70 -19.80
C ALA A 186 27.67 20.38 -20.10
N PRO A 187 29.00 20.38 -20.36
CA PRO A 187 29.77 19.16 -20.56
C PRO A 187 29.77 18.36 -19.25
N GLY A 188 29.54 17.04 -19.35
CA GLY A 188 29.78 16.14 -18.23
C GLY A 188 31.29 15.97 -18.03
N ASP A 189 31.75 16.12 -16.79
CA ASP A 189 33.05 15.65 -16.33
C ASP A 189 33.10 14.12 -16.26
#